data_AF-A0A0N1MIN3-F1
#
_entry.id   AF-A0A0N1MIN3-F1
#
_cell.length_a   1.000
_cell.length_b   1.000
_cell.length_c   1.000
_cell.angle_alpha   90.00
_cell.angle_beta   90.00
_cell.angle_gamma   90.00
#
_symmetry.space_group_name_H-M   'P 1'
#
loop_
_entity.id
_entity.type
_entity.pdbx_description
1 polymer ?
#
loop_
_entity_poly.entity_id
_entity_poly.type
_entity_poly.pdbx_seq_one_letter_code
_entity_poly.pdbx_strand_id
1 'polypeptide(L)'
;MSYGQVGMNIKDPRGALDINNNDTTNTMGLVLPTNSDVTTLINPQGGNVVPGTIVYDSTQDCVKYYRKTEQWSNCIRFSTSNIRKITDNNFSQKDSKSQQ
;
A
#
# COMPACT_ATOMS: atom_id res chain seq x y z
N MET A 1 6.96 -2.09 -37.86
CA MET A 1 6.54 -1.06 -36.87
C MET A 1 6.68 -1.66 -35.49
N SER A 2 7.19 -0.91 -34.51
CA SER A 2 7.35 -1.37 -33.12
C SER A 2 6.38 -0.60 -32.23
N TYR A 3 5.66 -1.29 -31.36
CA TYR A 3 4.74 -0.69 -30.39
C TYR A 3 5.40 -0.66 -29.01
N GLY A 4 5.74 0.54 -28.53
CA GLY A 4 6.28 0.77 -27.19
C GLY A 4 5.18 0.78 -26.13
N GLN A 5 4.63 -0.39 -25.80
CA GLN A 5 3.54 -0.50 -24.83
C GLN A 5 4.09 -0.52 -23.39
N VAL A 6 4.28 0.66 -22.79
CA VAL A 6 4.45 0.79 -21.33
C VAL A 6 3.09 0.51 -20.69
N GLY A 7 2.96 -0.71 -20.17
CA GLY A 7 1.67 -1.40 -20.20
C GLY A 7 0.59 -0.89 -19.24
N MET A 8 -0.63 -0.84 -19.76
CA MET A 8 -1.77 -1.39 -19.05
C MET A 8 -2.38 -2.51 -19.91
N ASN A 9 -2.65 -3.64 -19.26
CA ASN A 9 -3.34 -4.84 -19.78
C ASN A 9 -2.54 -5.80 -20.69
N ILE A 10 -1.67 -6.60 -20.04
CA ILE A 10 -0.91 -7.74 -20.64
C ILE A 10 0.25 -7.29 -21.59
N LYS A 11 1.28 -8.09 -21.89
CA LYS A 11 1.66 -9.42 -21.35
C LYS A 11 2.87 -9.36 -20.40
N ASP A 12 4.05 -8.98 -20.91
CA ASP A 12 5.31 -9.00 -20.15
C ASP A 12 5.77 -7.63 -19.56
N PRO A 13 4.91 -6.78 -18.96
CA PRO A 13 5.39 -5.71 -18.09
C PRO A 13 5.42 -6.14 -16.61
N ARG A 14 6.62 -6.22 -16.03
CA ARG A 14 6.87 -6.19 -14.58
C ARG A 14 7.28 -4.77 -14.13
N GLY A 15 6.61 -3.77 -14.73
CA GLY A 15 7.17 -2.44 -14.97
C GLY A 15 7.39 -1.55 -13.74
N ALA A 16 8.27 -0.56 -13.92
CA ALA A 16 8.42 0.56 -12.99
C ALA A 16 7.38 1.64 -13.31
N LEU A 17 6.66 2.10 -12.29
CA LEU A 17 5.75 3.24 -12.38
C LEU A 17 6.50 4.50 -11.95
N ASP A 18 6.91 5.33 -12.92
CA ASP A 18 7.58 6.60 -12.69
C ASP A 18 6.63 7.75 -13.03
N ILE A 19 5.97 8.32 -12.02
CA ILE A 19 5.05 9.46 -12.17
C ILE A 19 5.77 10.71 -11.69
N ASN A 20 6.42 11.40 -12.62
CA ASN A 20 7.04 12.70 -12.39
C ASN A 20 6.38 13.75 -13.29
N ASN A 21 6.04 14.91 -12.73
CA ASN A 21 5.98 16.12 -13.55
C ASN A 21 7.39 16.71 -13.63
N ASN A 22 7.81 17.16 -14.81
CA ASN A 22 9.10 17.83 -15.03
C ASN A 22 9.13 19.26 -14.45
N ASP A 23 8.01 19.73 -13.89
CA ASP A 23 7.92 20.93 -13.09
C ASP A 23 8.41 20.66 -11.65
N THR A 24 9.38 21.45 -11.18
CA THR A 24 9.96 21.34 -9.84
C THR A 24 8.98 21.65 -8.70
N THR A 25 7.76 22.10 -9.02
CA THR A 25 6.71 22.48 -8.05
C THR A 25 5.68 21.39 -7.76
N ASN A 26 5.73 20.23 -8.43
CA ASN A 26 4.92 19.01 -8.21
C ASN A 26 3.70 19.13 -7.23
N THR A 27 2.60 19.71 -7.70
CA THR A 27 1.38 19.95 -6.91
C THR A 27 0.31 18.85 -7.02
N MET A 28 0.56 17.80 -7.83
CA MET A 28 -0.41 16.75 -8.13
C MET A 28 -0.12 15.46 -7.34
N GLY A 29 -1.16 14.84 -6.79
CA GLY A 29 -1.07 13.56 -6.08
C GLY A 29 -1.55 12.38 -6.92
N LEU A 30 -1.11 11.17 -6.55
CA LEU A 30 -1.66 9.92 -7.10
C LEU A 30 -3.02 9.61 -6.46
N VAL A 31 -4.09 9.67 -7.26
CA VAL A 31 -5.42 9.21 -6.84
C VAL A 31 -5.49 7.69 -6.99
N LEU A 32 -5.64 6.99 -5.87
CA LEU A 32 -5.88 5.54 -5.85
C LEU A 32 -7.36 5.23 -6.12
N PRO A 33 -7.69 4.07 -6.72
CA PRO A 33 -9.05 3.56 -6.74
C PRO A 33 -9.62 3.56 -5.31
N THR A 34 -10.82 4.12 -5.14
CA THR A 34 -11.47 4.29 -3.83
C THR A 34 -12.65 3.33 -3.73
N ASN A 35 -12.74 2.59 -2.62
CA ASN A 35 -13.84 1.67 -2.36
C ASN A 35 -14.14 1.59 -0.86
N SER A 36 -15.42 1.53 -0.47
CA SER A 36 -15.85 1.37 0.92
C SER A 36 -15.83 -0.08 1.40
N ASP A 37 -15.85 -1.05 0.47
CA ASP A 37 -15.79 -2.48 0.75
C ASP A 37 -14.86 -3.19 -0.26
N VAL A 38 -13.68 -3.55 0.24
CA VAL A 38 -12.63 -4.23 -0.53
C VAL A 38 -13.01 -5.64 -1.04
N THR A 39 -14.13 -6.22 -0.58
CA THR A 39 -14.65 -7.49 -1.12
C THR A 39 -15.38 -7.31 -2.46
N THR A 40 -15.81 -6.09 -2.79
CA THR A 40 -16.50 -5.77 -4.06
C THR A 40 -15.55 -5.52 -5.23
N LEU A 41 -14.24 -5.50 -4.99
CA LEU A 41 -13.22 -5.22 -6.00
C LEU A 41 -13.11 -6.38 -6.99
N ILE A 42 -13.25 -6.08 -8.27
CA ILE A 42 -13.10 -7.03 -9.37
C ILE A 42 -11.73 -6.87 -10.05
N ASN A 43 -11.17 -7.97 -10.54
CA ASN A 43 -10.04 -7.90 -11.47
C ASN A 43 -10.59 -7.51 -12.86
N PRO A 44 -10.12 -6.43 -13.50
CA PRO A 44 -10.57 -6.03 -14.84
C PRO A 44 -10.21 -7.04 -15.94
N GLN A 45 -9.30 -7.98 -15.68
CA GLN A 45 -9.01 -9.12 -16.57
C GLN A 45 -9.94 -10.32 -16.33
N GLY A 46 -10.89 -10.20 -15.39
CA GLY A 46 -11.75 -11.29 -14.91
C GLY A 46 -11.13 -12.10 -13.77
N GLY A 47 -11.97 -12.85 -13.06
CA GLY A 47 -11.56 -13.67 -11.91
C GLY A 47 -11.27 -12.85 -10.64
N ASN A 48 -10.51 -13.46 -9.72
CA ASN A 48 -10.20 -12.90 -8.41
C ASN A 48 -9.20 -11.74 -8.50
N VAL A 49 -9.24 -10.85 -7.50
CA VAL A 49 -8.21 -9.82 -7.27
C VAL A 49 -6.83 -10.48 -7.15
N VAL A 50 -5.81 -9.87 -7.76
CA VAL A 50 -4.45 -10.41 -7.80
C VAL A 50 -3.54 -9.79 -6.74
N PRO A 51 -2.58 -10.53 -6.15
CA PRO A 51 -1.63 -9.98 -5.20
C PRO A 51 -0.89 -8.75 -5.75
N GLY A 52 -0.80 -7.70 -4.94
CA GLY A 52 -0.21 -6.41 -5.34
C GLY A 52 -1.23 -5.35 -5.77
N THR A 53 -2.53 -5.66 -5.89
CA THR A 53 -3.57 -4.62 -6.06
C THR A 53 -3.57 -3.65 -4.86
N ILE A 54 -3.64 -2.34 -5.13
CA ILE A 54 -3.67 -1.27 -4.12
C ILE A 54 -5.00 -0.50 -4.25
N VAL A 55 -5.59 -0.14 -3.11
CA VAL A 55 -6.86 0.61 -3.01
C VAL A 55 -6.82 1.58 -1.83
N TYR A 56 -7.58 2.67 -1.90
CA TYR A 56 -7.93 3.49 -0.74
C TYR A 56 -9.31 3.04 -0.20
N ASP A 57 -9.32 2.56 1.05
CA ASP A 57 -10.52 2.16 1.78
C ASP A 57 -11.16 3.41 2.40
N SER A 58 -12.31 3.83 1.85
CA SER A 58 -13.02 5.03 2.31
C SER A 58 -13.79 4.84 3.62
N THR A 59 -13.99 3.60 4.07
CA THR A 59 -14.62 3.29 5.36
C THR A 59 -13.61 3.41 6.50
N GLN A 60 -12.34 3.11 6.24
CA GLN A 60 -11.24 3.13 7.23
C GLN A 60 -10.25 4.30 7.05
N ASP A 61 -10.50 5.18 6.07
CA ASP A 61 -9.66 6.31 5.67
C ASP A 61 -8.19 5.92 5.52
N CYS A 62 -7.92 4.90 4.70
CA CYS A 62 -6.57 4.35 4.61
C CYS A 62 -6.25 3.58 3.33
N VAL A 63 -4.97 3.54 2.96
CA VAL A 63 -4.48 2.68 1.87
C VAL A 63 -4.39 1.23 2.33
N LYS A 64 -4.84 0.29 1.48
CA LYS A 64 -4.70 -1.15 1.63
C LYS A 64 -4.11 -1.78 0.37
N TYR A 65 -3.47 -2.93 0.53
CA TYR A 65 -3.00 -3.75 -0.59
C TYR A 65 -3.39 -5.22 -0.42
N TYR A 66 -3.61 -5.92 -1.54
CA TYR A 66 -3.93 -7.34 -1.55
C TYR A 66 -2.64 -8.17 -1.43
N ARG A 67 -2.54 -8.99 -0.39
CA ARG A 67 -1.32 -9.74 -0.05
C ARG A 67 -1.18 -11.01 -0.89
N LYS A 68 0.04 -11.54 -0.97
CA LYS A 68 0.32 -12.88 -1.53
C LYS A 68 -0.45 -14.01 -0.81
N THR A 69 -0.89 -13.78 0.42
CA THR A 69 -1.72 -14.71 1.20
C THR A 69 -3.22 -14.61 0.87
N GLU A 70 -3.59 -13.99 -0.26
CA GLU A 70 -4.98 -13.83 -0.72
C GLU A 70 -5.90 -13.14 0.30
N GLN A 71 -5.34 -12.18 1.04
CA GLN A 71 -6.04 -11.40 2.07
C GLN A 71 -5.68 -9.93 1.93
N TRP A 72 -6.64 -9.04 2.17
CA TRP A 72 -6.38 -7.61 2.26
C TRP A 72 -5.48 -7.28 3.45
N SER A 73 -4.61 -6.30 3.28
CA SER A 73 -3.86 -5.76 4.40
C SER A 73 -4.79 -5.00 5.36
N ASN A 74 -4.39 -4.95 6.63
CA ASN A 74 -4.77 -3.82 7.47
C ASN A 74 -4.30 -2.50 6.81
N CYS A 75 -4.84 -1.37 7.25
CA CYS A 75 -4.38 -0.05 6.82
C CYS A 75 -2.86 0.06 6.85
N ILE A 76 -2.26 0.46 5.73
CA ILE A 76 -0.85 0.85 5.68
C ILE A 76 -0.72 2.12 6.52
N ARG A 77 -0.02 2.03 7.65
CA ARG A 77 0.22 3.15 8.56
C ARG A 77 1.70 3.23 8.87
N PHE A 78 2.26 4.44 8.83
CA PHE A 78 3.58 4.70 9.34
C PHE A 78 3.53 4.69 10.87
N SER A 79 4.22 3.74 11.49
CA SER A 79 4.33 3.71 12.95
C SER A 79 5.40 4.72 13.38
N THR A 80 5.02 5.73 14.15
CA THR A 80 5.95 6.69 14.79
C THR A 80 6.67 6.10 16.01
N SER A 81 6.96 4.80 15.96
CA SER A 81 7.71 4.04 16.96
C SER A 81 9.18 4.46 16.97
N ASN A 82 9.47 5.66 17.51
CA ASN A 82 10.75 6.03 18.12
C ASN A 82 10.79 7.46 18.72
N ILE A 83 9.70 8.25 18.72
CA ILE A 83 9.63 9.43 19.60
C ILE A 83 9.22 8.97 21.01
N ARG A 84 10.18 8.38 21.75
CA ARG A 84 10.09 8.33 23.20
C ARG A 84 10.17 9.76 23.71
N LYS A 85 9.03 10.38 24.03
CA LYS A 85 9.02 11.60 24.85
C LYS A 85 9.57 11.22 26.22
N ILE A 86 10.84 11.54 26.48
CA ILE A 86 11.42 11.46 27.82
C ILE A 86 10.78 12.62 28.60
N THR A 87 9.71 12.32 29.33
CA THR A 87 9.05 13.30 30.20
C THR A 87 8.56 12.67 31.51
N ASP A 88 8.37 11.34 31.56
CA ASP A 88 8.03 10.63 32.80
C ASP A 88 9.16 9.67 33.24
N ASN A 89 9.78 10.00 34.38
CA ASN A 89 10.98 9.33 34.93
C ASN A 89 10.73 7.94 35.55
N ASN A 90 9.79 7.13 35.02
CA ASN A 90 9.46 5.81 35.58
C ASN A 90 8.95 4.81 34.52
N PHE A 91 9.85 4.26 33.68
CA PHE A 91 9.52 3.10 32.86
C PHE A 91 10.59 2.00 32.94
N SER A 92 10.46 1.11 33.92
CA SER A 92 11.26 -0.11 34.03
C SER A 92 10.71 -1.17 33.07
N GLN A 93 11.40 -1.40 31.95
CA GLN A 93 11.10 -2.51 31.04
C GLN A 93 11.59 -3.82 31.66
N LYS A 94 10.66 -4.61 32.22
CA LYS A 94 10.90 -6.02 32.58
C LYS A 94 10.59 -6.92 31.38
N ASP A 95 11.52 -6.98 30.43
CA ASP A 95 11.47 -8.00 29.39
C ASP A 95 11.93 -9.35 29.98
N SER A 96 10.97 -10.20 30.29
CA SER A 96 11.21 -11.56 30.79
C SER A 96 10.51 -12.58 29.90
N LYS A 97 11.32 -13.34 29.15
CA LYS A 97 11.21 -14.76 28.76
C LYS A 97 12.14 -15.00 27.58
N SER A 98 13.38 -15.43 27.81
CA SER A 98 13.76 -16.85 27.97
C SER A 98 13.42 -17.70 26.74
N GLN A 99 14.43 -17.96 25.91
CA GLN A 99 14.45 -19.10 25.01
C GLN A 99 15.51 -20.09 25.54
N GLN A 100 15.21 -21.38 25.40
CA GLN A 100 16.07 -22.50 25.77
C GLN A 100 17.10 -22.79 24.67
#